data_AF-A0A975FU98-F1
#
_entry.id   AF-A0A975FU98-F1
#
_cell.length_a   1.000
_cell.length_b   1.000
_cell.length_c   1.000
_cell.angle_alpha   90.00
_cell.angle_beta   90.00
_cell.angle_gamma   90.00
#
_symmetry.space_group_name_H-M   'P 1'
#
loop_
_entity.id
_entity.type
_entity.pdbx_description
1 polymer ?
#
loop_
_entity_poly.entity_id
_entity_poly.type
_entity_poly.pdbx_seq_one_letter_code
_entity_poly.pdbx_strand_id
1 'polypeptide(L)'
;MYLKKFNFILFISLFTLTSCTDDANSLKDDNILKSISSAEELPFSKIKEMAQQHNTILRNIHTEFGDVSDYSKNEEELLTLSLFNDLDINTNINQEDAISFSENVRSVEDVITLLPHEYEKEYIRQIRTILYNSENLEDLNNEVNIIVDNIINDQREMYKTPLLLYAETIKTSAEYWAPENIGGLGYGDEILNNNKMLKSDSNWQSVAETDGQAIATGMIGLAAYGAWGVMFGPAGFALTGASLLWVVGEVALSSAMWG
;
A
#
# COMPACT_ATOMS: atom_id res chain seq x y z
N MET A 1 -36.36 19.50 47.80
CA MET A 1 -36.47 20.81 47.12
C MET A 1 -35.09 21.18 46.61
N TYR A 2 -34.94 21.15 45.27
CA TYR A 2 -33.84 21.63 44.42
C TYR A 2 -32.37 21.23 44.69
N LEU A 3 -31.89 20.26 43.90
CA LEU A 3 -30.62 20.32 43.17
C LEU A 3 -30.88 19.69 41.78
N LYS A 4 -31.31 20.47 40.77
CA LYS A 4 -30.49 21.13 39.73
C LYS A 4 -29.38 20.26 39.12
N LYS A 5 -29.76 19.57 38.04
CA LYS A 5 -29.10 19.45 36.73
C LYS A 5 -27.56 19.47 36.71
N PHE A 6 -26.98 18.28 36.53
CA PHE A 6 -25.78 18.09 35.71
C PHE A 6 -25.91 16.74 34.97
N ASN A 7 -26.64 16.75 33.86
CA ASN A 7 -26.56 15.65 32.88
C ASN A 7 -25.32 15.93 32.05
N PHE A 8 -24.19 15.34 32.42
CA PHE A 8 -23.06 15.20 31.52
C PHE A 8 -23.34 13.96 30.68
N ILE A 9 -23.64 14.18 29.41
CA ILE A 9 -23.78 13.13 28.40
C ILE A 9 -22.39 12.48 28.26
N LEU A 10 -22.17 11.41 29.03
CA LEU A 10 -21.00 10.54 28.97
C LEU A 10 -21.49 9.10 28.80
N PHE A 11 -22.38 8.91 27.82
CA PHE A 11 -23.03 7.62 27.56
C PHE A 11 -23.21 7.31 26.06
N ILE A 12 -22.41 7.95 25.19
CA ILE A 12 -22.27 7.59 23.76
C ILE A 12 -20.79 7.44 23.39
N SER A 13 -19.99 6.88 24.30
CA SER A 13 -18.58 6.54 24.02
C SER A 13 -18.18 5.19 24.63
N LEU A 14 -19.15 4.33 24.96
CA LEU A 14 -18.91 3.05 25.63
C LEU A 14 -19.76 1.89 25.09
N PHE A 15 -20.25 1.99 23.84
CA PHE A 15 -21.06 0.95 23.20
C PHE A 15 -20.62 0.56 21.76
N THR A 16 -19.37 0.83 21.38
CA THR A 16 -18.73 0.18 20.22
C THR A 16 -17.53 -0.71 20.61
N LEU A 17 -17.36 -0.98 21.90
CA LEU A 17 -16.61 -2.13 22.36
C LEU A 17 -17.59 -3.30 22.47
N THR A 18 -17.25 -4.41 21.84
CA THR A 18 -17.91 -5.73 21.86
C THR A 18 -19.06 -5.97 20.86
N SER A 19 -18.71 -6.04 19.58
CA SER A 19 -18.98 -7.27 18.80
C SER A 19 -17.68 -7.79 18.16
N CYS A 20 -16.60 -7.85 18.94
CA CYS A 20 -15.48 -8.74 18.66
C CYS A 20 -15.75 -10.05 19.39
N THR A 21 -16.38 -11.01 18.72
CA THR A 21 -16.42 -12.40 19.18
C THR A 21 -16.44 -13.30 17.95
N ASP A 22 -15.27 -13.78 17.53
CA ASP A 22 -14.92 -15.20 17.67
C ASP A 22 -13.54 -15.56 17.08
N ASP A 23 -12.94 -14.72 16.23
CA ASP A 23 -11.67 -15.07 15.58
C ASP A 23 -10.41 -14.94 16.47
N ALA A 24 -10.44 -14.09 17.50
CA ALA A 24 -9.28 -13.88 18.37
C ALA A 24 -9.08 -14.99 19.43
N ASN A 25 -10.13 -15.73 19.78
CA ASN A 25 -10.06 -16.74 20.84
C ASN A 25 -9.63 -18.13 20.35
N SER A 26 -9.64 -18.38 19.03
CA SER A 26 -9.15 -19.64 18.44
C SER A 26 -7.62 -19.71 18.34
N LEU A 27 -6.92 -18.61 18.62
CA LEU A 27 -5.49 -18.45 18.35
C LEU A 27 -4.65 -18.16 19.61
N LYS A 28 -5.14 -18.54 20.80
CA LYS A 28 -4.38 -18.51 22.07
C LYS A 28 -3.29 -19.61 22.12
N ASP A 29 -2.44 -19.66 21.11
CA ASP A 29 -1.17 -20.39 21.17
C ASP A 29 -0.02 -19.38 21.15
N ASP A 30 0.79 -19.40 22.21
CA ASP A 30 2.06 -18.66 22.37
C ASP A 30 3.07 -18.87 21.21
N ASN A 31 2.74 -19.72 20.24
CA ASN A 31 3.51 -19.96 19.02
C ASN A 31 3.31 -18.90 17.93
N ILE A 32 2.24 -18.10 17.95
CA ILE A 32 1.96 -17.09 16.90
C ILE A 32 2.83 -15.84 17.08
N LEU A 33 3.16 -15.46 18.32
CA LEU A 33 4.13 -14.38 18.57
C LEU A 33 5.55 -14.75 18.13
N LYS A 34 5.88 -16.05 18.06
CA LYS A 34 7.13 -16.54 17.46
C LYS A 34 7.09 -16.54 15.94
N SER A 35 5.91 -16.63 15.30
CA SER A 35 5.81 -16.69 13.84
C SER A 35 6.00 -15.33 13.16
N ILE A 36 5.98 -14.23 13.91
CA ILE A 36 6.28 -12.87 13.38
C ILE A 36 7.76 -12.75 12.99
N SER A 37 8.66 -13.45 13.70
CA SER A 37 10.09 -13.56 13.33
C SER A 37 10.36 -14.53 12.17
N SER A 38 9.31 -15.16 11.63
CA SER A 38 9.41 -16.17 10.56
C SER A 38 8.38 -15.96 9.45
N ALA A 39 7.88 -14.74 9.25
CA ALA A 39 7.18 -14.42 8.01
C ALA A 39 8.17 -14.67 6.86
N GLU A 40 7.83 -15.61 5.98
CA GLU A 40 8.70 -15.98 4.87
C GLU A 40 8.83 -14.75 3.94
N GLU A 41 10.04 -14.21 3.85
CA GLU A 41 10.35 -13.11 2.94
C GLU A 41 10.09 -13.53 1.51
N LEU A 42 9.40 -12.68 0.73
CA LEU A 42 9.14 -12.99 -0.66
C LEU A 42 10.46 -13.03 -1.45
N PRO A 43 10.61 -13.95 -2.41
CA PRO A 43 11.77 -13.94 -3.28
C PRO A 43 11.79 -12.64 -4.09
N PHE A 44 12.98 -12.07 -4.29
CA PHE A 44 13.13 -10.78 -4.98
C PHE A 44 12.54 -10.76 -6.40
N SER A 45 12.50 -11.91 -7.08
CA SER A 45 11.81 -12.04 -8.37
C SER A 45 10.31 -11.77 -8.27
N LYS A 46 9.65 -12.19 -7.18
CA LYS A 46 8.23 -11.94 -6.95
C LYS A 46 7.97 -10.49 -6.58
N ILE A 47 8.89 -9.87 -5.83
CA ILE A 47 8.84 -8.43 -5.50
C ILE A 47 8.84 -7.59 -6.79
N LYS A 48 9.75 -7.89 -7.72
CA LYS A 48 9.77 -7.23 -9.04
C LYS A 48 8.49 -7.45 -9.84
N GLU A 49 7.99 -8.68 -9.85
CA GLU A 49 6.74 -9.02 -10.54
C GLU A 49 5.56 -8.20 -9.99
N MET A 50 5.45 -8.04 -8.67
CA MET A 50 4.40 -7.25 -8.04
C MET A 50 4.49 -5.76 -8.39
N ALA A 51 5.69 -5.17 -8.35
CA ALA A 51 5.92 -3.78 -8.75
C ALA A 51 5.57 -3.53 -10.23
N GLN A 52 5.81 -4.50 -11.11
CA GLN A 52 5.41 -4.44 -12.52
C GLN A 52 3.90 -4.64 -12.74
N GLN A 53 3.28 -5.53 -11.95
CA GLN A 53 1.84 -5.77 -11.98
C GLN A 53 1.06 -4.53 -11.56
N HIS A 54 1.54 -3.76 -10.57
CA HIS A 54 0.96 -2.46 -10.17
C HIS A 54 0.77 -1.55 -11.38
N ASN A 55 1.85 -1.26 -12.11
CA ASN A 55 1.79 -0.41 -13.31
C ASN A 55 0.97 -1.00 -14.44
N THR A 56 0.95 -2.33 -14.57
CA THR A 56 0.13 -3.00 -15.59
C THR A 56 -1.34 -2.79 -15.30
N ILE A 57 -1.76 -2.96 -14.04
CA ILE A 57 -3.15 -2.74 -13.63
C ILE A 57 -3.51 -1.25 -13.74
N LEU A 58 -2.64 -0.36 -13.25
CA LEU A 58 -2.82 1.09 -13.37
C LEU A 58 -3.01 1.53 -14.82
N ARG A 59 -2.19 1.02 -15.74
CA ARG A 59 -2.36 1.26 -17.18
C ARG A 59 -3.71 0.76 -17.68
N ASN A 60 -4.08 -0.46 -17.33
CA ASN A 60 -5.35 -1.05 -17.76
C ASN A 60 -6.54 -0.23 -17.27
N ILE A 61 -6.50 0.28 -16.02
CA ILE A 61 -7.53 1.15 -15.47
C ILE A 61 -7.75 2.37 -16.38
N HIS A 62 -6.68 3.12 -16.67
CA HIS A 62 -6.79 4.31 -17.52
C HIS A 62 -7.16 4.00 -18.98
N THR A 63 -6.73 2.86 -19.53
CA THR A 63 -7.06 2.51 -20.92
C THR A 63 -8.47 1.96 -21.11
N GLU A 64 -8.99 1.21 -20.13
CA GLU A 64 -10.28 0.50 -20.24
C GLU A 64 -11.43 1.27 -19.61
N PHE A 65 -11.17 1.99 -18.52
CA PHE A 65 -12.18 2.70 -17.72
C PHE A 65 -12.09 4.22 -17.86
N GLY A 66 -10.96 4.74 -18.33
CA GLY A 66 -10.76 6.17 -18.55
C GLY A 66 -10.38 6.91 -17.27
N ASP A 67 -10.82 8.16 -17.15
CA ASP A 67 -10.58 8.99 -15.97
C ASP A 67 -11.51 8.55 -14.82
N VAL A 68 -10.92 7.87 -13.84
CA VAL A 68 -11.65 7.32 -12.69
C VAL A 68 -11.65 8.27 -11.48
N SER A 69 -11.06 9.47 -11.60
CA SER A 69 -10.99 10.42 -10.48
C SER A 69 -12.36 10.95 -10.03
N ASP A 70 -13.34 10.94 -10.94
CA ASP A 70 -14.72 11.41 -10.69
C ASP A 70 -15.68 10.30 -10.22
N TYR A 71 -15.17 9.08 -10.02
CA TYR A 71 -16.01 7.95 -9.61
C TYR A 71 -16.57 8.19 -8.20
N SER A 72 -17.84 7.84 -8.00
CA SER A 72 -18.41 7.76 -6.66
C SER A 72 -17.83 6.55 -5.91
N LYS A 73 -17.91 6.55 -4.57
CA LYS A 73 -17.46 5.40 -3.74
C LYS A 73 -18.04 4.05 -4.21
N ASN A 74 -19.29 4.03 -4.68
CA ASN A 74 -19.90 2.81 -5.22
C ASN A 74 -19.28 2.38 -6.56
N GLU A 75 -18.92 3.35 -7.43
CA GLU A 75 -18.27 3.06 -8.70
C GLU A 75 -16.82 2.62 -8.49
N GLU A 76 -16.12 3.20 -7.52
CA GLU A 76 -14.81 2.71 -7.04
C GLU A 76 -14.93 1.26 -6.59
N GLU A 77 -15.83 0.95 -5.66
CA GLU A 77 -16.02 -0.41 -5.13
C GLU A 77 -16.34 -1.43 -6.23
N LEU A 78 -17.19 -1.06 -7.21
CA LEU A 78 -17.51 -1.94 -8.34
C LEU A 78 -16.32 -2.15 -9.28
N LEU A 79 -15.52 -1.10 -9.53
CA LEU A 79 -14.31 -1.20 -10.33
C LEU A 79 -13.26 -2.07 -9.62
N THR A 80 -13.02 -1.84 -8.33
CA THR A 80 -12.19 -2.68 -7.46
C THR A 80 -12.59 -4.15 -7.62
N LEU A 81 -13.87 -4.47 -7.44
CA LEU A 81 -14.38 -5.84 -7.59
C LEU A 81 -14.19 -6.40 -9.00
N SER A 82 -14.41 -5.60 -10.05
CA SER A 82 -14.22 -6.02 -11.44
C SER A 82 -12.76 -6.39 -11.72
N LEU A 83 -11.83 -5.51 -11.35
CA LEU A 83 -10.40 -5.74 -11.53
C LEU A 83 -9.94 -7.02 -10.83
N PHE A 84 -10.47 -7.30 -9.64
CA PHE A 84 -10.10 -8.50 -8.90
C PHE A 84 -10.75 -9.79 -9.42
N ASN A 85 -11.96 -9.72 -9.96
CA ASN A 85 -12.57 -10.86 -10.66
C ASN A 85 -11.76 -11.25 -11.91
N ASP A 86 -11.25 -10.26 -12.65
CA ASP A 86 -10.46 -10.48 -13.87
C ASP A 86 -9.05 -11.03 -13.59
N LEU A 87 -8.52 -10.79 -12.39
CA LEU A 87 -7.24 -11.35 -11.92
C LEU A 87 -7.34 -12.84 -11.50
N ASP A 88 -8.48 -13.51 -11.75
CA ASP A 88 -8.81 -14.88 -11.33
C ASP A 88 -8.52 -15.12 -9.84
N ILE A 89 -8.72 -14.08 -9.04
CA ILE A 89 -8.66 -14.14 -7.58
C ILE A 89 -9.97 -14.78 -7.12
N ASN A 90 -10.10 -16.08 -7.38
CA ASN A 90 -11.26 -16.89 -7.04
C ASN A 90 -11.23 -17.30 -5.56
N THR A 91 -10.92 -16.33 -4.69
CA THR A 91 -10.84 -16.52 -3.26
C THR A 91 -12.08 -15.98 -2.59
N ASN A 92 -12.59 -16.74 -1.63
CA ASN A 92 -13.61 -16.32 -0.68
C ASN A 92 -13.07 -15.23 0.27
N ILE A 93 -12.49 -14.16 -0.26
CA ILE A 93 -12.16 -12.97 0.53
C ILE A 93 -13.48 -12.31 0.87
N ASN A 94 -13.74 -12.16 2.16
CA ASN A 94 -14.87 -11.36 2.62
C ASN A 94 -14.64 -9.90 2.20
N GLN A 95 -15.62 -9.36 1.47
CA GLN A 95 -15.57 -8.01 0.92
C GLN A 95 -15.38 -6.94 2.02
N GLU A 96 -16.00 -7.13 3.19
CA GLU A 96 -15.87 -6.18 4.30
C GLU A 96 -14.43 -6.11 4.84
N ASP A 97 -13.74 -7.26 4.85
CA ASP A 97 -12.36 -7.36 5.32
C ASP A 97 -11.39 -6.68 4.35
N ALA A 98 -11.64 -6.82 3.06
CA ALA A 98 -10.84 -6.20 2.00
C ALA A 98 -11.04 -4.68 1.95
N ILE A 99 -12.28 -4.20 2.13
CA ILE A 99 -12.59 -2.77 2.25
C ILE A 99 -11.90 -2.20 3.50
N SER A 100 -12.04 -2.86 4.65
CA SER A 100 -11.40 -2.43 5.90
C SER A 100 -9.88 -2.35 5.77
N PHE A 101 -9.24 -3.37 5.18
CA PHE A 101 -7.80 -3.35 4.91
C PHE A 101 -7.42 -2.12 4.06
N SER A 102 -8.16 -1.86 2.99
CA SER A 102 -7.90 -0.76 2.07
C SER A 102 -8.06 0.61 2.74
N GLU A 103 -9.11 0.81 3.53
CA GLU A 103 -9.31 2.05 4.29
C GLU A 103 -8.17 2.29 5.30
N ASN A 104 -7.66 1.24 5.94
CA ASN A 104 -6.52 1.36 6.86
C ASN A 104 -5.21 1.67 6.14
N VAL A 105 -4.93 1.04 4.99
CA VAL A 105 -3.76 1.39 4.14
C VAL A 105 -3.84 2.86 3.71
N ARG A 106 -5.00 3.33 3.25
CA ARG A 106 -5.22 4.73 2.84
C ARG A 106 -5.06 5.73 3.99
N SER A 107 -5.22 5.30 5.25
CA SER A 107 -5.09 6.18 6.43
C SER A 107 -3.66 6.42 6.89
N VAL A 108 -2.68 5.67 6.35
CA VAL A 108 -1.26 5.82 6.72
C VAL A 108 -0.64 6.93 5.88
N GLU A 109 -0.30 8.04 6.54
CA GLU A 109 0.30 9.20 5.87
C GLU A 109 1.78 8.99 5.47
N ASP A 110 2.55 8.21 6.24
CA ASP A 110 3.95 7.91 5.92
C ASP A 110 4.33 6.50 6.43
N VAL A 111 4.76 5.64 5.51
CA VAL A 111 5.19 4.26 5.79
C VAL A 111 6.33 4.18 6.82
N ILE A 112 7.14 5.23 6.95
CA ILE A 112 8.22 5.33 7.97
C ILE A 112 7.67 5.14 9.39
N THR A 113 6.43 5.56 9.64
CA THR A 113 5.79 5.47 10.97
C THR A 113 5.51 4.04 11.40
N LEU A 114 5.41 3.11 10.44
CA LEU A 114 5.11 1.70 10.68
C LEU A 114 6.36 0.85 10.92
N LEU A 115 7.55 1.38 10.55
CA LEU A 115 8.80 0.65 10.67
C LEU A 115 9.34 0.72 12.11
N PRO A 116 9.64 -0.43 12.75
CA PRO A 116 10.05 -0.46 14.15
C PRO A 116 11.47 0.09 14.35
N HIS A 117 12.37 -0.03 13.37
CA HIS A 117 13.77 0.31 13.55
C HIS A 117 14.23 1.51 12.70
N GLU A 118 15.09 2.36 13.28
CA GLU A 118 15.61 3.56 12.59
C GLU A 118 16.39 3.24 11.32
N TYR A 119 17.05 2.08 11.24
CA TYR A 119 17.79 1.71 10.03
C TYR A 119 16.87 1.32 8.86
N GLU A 120 15.68 0.76 9.13
CA GLU A 120 14.68 0.50 8.10
C GLU A 120 14.13 1.81 7.55
N LYS A 121 13.81 2.75 8.45
CA LYS A 121 13.39 4.11 8.11
C LYS A 121 14.44 4.83 7.26
N GLU A 122 15.71 4.62 7.57
CA GLU A 122 16.81 5.23 6.82
C GLU A 122 16.92 4.71 5.38
N TYR A 123 16.56 3.45 5.11
CA TYR A 123 16.47 2.98 3.72
C TYR A 123 15.39 3.71 2.93
N ILE A 124 14.19 3.89 3.52
CA ILE A 124 13.11 4.65 2.89
C ILE A 124 13.53 6.11 2.64
N ARG A 125 14.15 6.77 3.64
CA ARG A 125 14.63 8.16 3.50
C ARG A 125 15.67 8.30 2.39
N GLN A 126 16.60 7.35 2.27
CA GLN A 126 17.59 7.35 1.19
C GLN A 126 16.90 7.23 -0.18
N ILE A 127 15.98 6.27 -0.36
CA ILE A 127 15.24 6.10 -1.61
C ILE A 127 14.43 7.36 -1.96
N ARG A 128 13.72 7.94 -0.98
CA ARG A 128 12.99 9.21 -1.13
C ARG A 128 13.94 10.33 -1.58
N THR A 129 15.10 10.44 -0.94
CA THR A 129 16.10 11.46 -1.28
C THR A 129 16.62 11.28 -2.70
N ILE A 130 16.85 10.04 -3.14
CA ILE A 130 17.25 9.73 -4.52
C ILE A 130 16.13 10.15 -5.49
N LEU A 131 14.89 9.76 -5.22
CA LEU A 131 13.72 10.09 -6.06
C LEU A 131 13.58 11.59 -6.34
N TYR A 132 13.66 12.44 -5.31
CA TYR A 132 13.48 13.88 -5.48
C TYR A 132 14.72 14.62 -6.00
N ASN A 133 15.90 14.00 -5.97
CA ASN A 133 17.14 14.61 -6.48
C ASN A 133 17.59 14.06 -7.84
N SER A 134 16.97 12.98 -8.33
CA SER A 134 17.34 12.39 -9.62
C SER A 134 16.96 13.29 -10.78
N GLU A 135 17.91 13.53 -11.68
CA GLU A 135 17.67 14.32 -12.89
C GLU A 135 16.95 13.52 -13.99
N ASN A 136 17.16 12.21 -14.02
CA ASN A 136 16.58 11.28 -14.99
C ASN A 136 16.38 9.89 -14.37
N LEU A 137 15.64 9.03 -15.06
CA LEU A 137 15.30 7.70 -14.56
C LEU A 137 16.47 6.70 -14.59
N GLU A 138 17.50 6.92 -15.42
CA GLU A 138 18.70 6.08 -15.40
C GLU A 138 19.46 6.26 -14.09
N ASP A 139 19.68 7.51 -13.68
CA ASP A 139 20.33 7.85 -12.41
C ASP A 139 19.51 7.36 -11.22
N LEU A 140 18.19 7.60 -11.23
CA LEU A 140 17.26 7.07 -10.21
C LEU A 140 17.42 5.57 -10.05
N ASN A 141 17.33 4.82 -11.15
CA ASN A 141 17.40 3.36 -11.14
C ASN A 141 18.75 2.87 -10.62
N ASN A 142 19.85 3.49 -11.06
CA ASN A 142 21.20 3.12 -10.64
C ASN A 142 21.40 3.35 -9.13
N GLU A 143 21.01 4.52 -8.62
CA GLU A 143 21.16 4.86 -7.21
C GLU A 143 20.22 4.02 -6.31
N VAL A 144 18.97 3.80 -6.71
CA VAL A 144 18.05 2.93 -5.97
C VAL A 144 18.53 1.49 -5.95
N ASN A 145 19.12 0.98 -7.05
CA ASN A 145 19.70 -0.38 -7.08
C ASN A 145 20.82 -0.55 -6.03
N ILE A 146 21.62 0.49 -5.76
CA ILE A 146 22.63 0.44 -4.68
C ILE A 146 21.94 0.25 -3.32
N ILE A 147 20.83 0.94 -3.08
CA ILE A 147 20.06 0.79 -1.83
C ILE A 147 19.41 -0.61 -1.76
N VAL A 148 18.86 -1.10 -2.86
CA VAL A 148 18.32 -2.47 -2.96
C VAL A 148 19.38 -3.51 -2.60
N ASP A 149 20.58 -3.39 -3.15
CA ASP A 149 21.69 -4.29 -2.83
C ASP A 149 22.08 -4.20 -1.35
N ASN A 150 22.04 -3.00 -0.76
CA ASN A 150 22.29 -2.84 0.68
C ASN A 150 21.21 -3.53 1.52
N ILE A 151 19.93 -3.39 1.17
CA ILE A 151 18.80 -4.06 1.86
C ILE A 151 18.93 -5.59 1.77
N ILE A 152 19.23 -6.12 0.58
CA ILE A 152 19.39 -7.57 0.35
C ILE A 152 20.52 -8.12 1.22
N ASN A 153 21.67 -7.45 1.21
CA ASN A 153 22.89 -7.89 1.89
C ASN A 153 22.89 -7.59 3.40
N ASP A 154 21.95 -6.78 3.90
CA ASP A 154 21.81 -6.50 5.33
C ASP A 154 21.50 -7.78 6.11
N GLN A 155 22.27 -8.06 7.16
CA GLN A 155 22.13 -9.27 7.97
C GLN A 155 21.26 -9.05 9.22
N ARG A 156 20.78 -7.81 9.45
CA ARG A 156 19.86 -7.49 10.55
C ARG A 156 18.46 -8.04 10.24
N GLU A 157 17.75 -8.45 11.28
CA GLU A 157 16.34 -8.84 11.21
C GLU A 157 15.50 -7.59 10.94
N MET A 158 14.72 -7.59 9.85
CA MET A 158 13.94 -6.43 9.40
C MET A 158 12.91 -6.83 8.35
N TYR A 159 11.96 -5.93 8.07
CA TYR A 159 10.95 -6.11 7.02
C TYR A 159 11.55 -5.92 5.61
N LYS A 160 12.25 -6.92 5.07
CA LYS A 160 12.91 -6.77 3.77
C LYS A 160 11.93 -6.65 2.62
N THR A 161 10.88 -7.48 2.59
CA THR A 161 9.89 -7.47 1.51
C THR A 161 9.23 -6.10 1.32
N PRO A 162 8.68 -5.43 2.36
CA PRO A 162 8.15 -4.08 2.23
C PRO A 162 9.17 -3.03 1.76
N LEU A 163 10.41 -3.08 2.27
CA LEU A 163 11.46 -2.13 1.86
C LEU A 163 11.86 -2.30 0.39
N LEU A 164 11.97 -3.55 -0.06
CA LEU A 164 12.29 -3.88 -1.45
C LEU A 164 11.11 -3.59 -2.39
N LEU A 165 9.86 -3.81 -1.95
CA LEU A 165 8.67 -3.40 -2.70
C LEU A 165 8.58 -1.89 -2.84
N TYR A 166 8.86 -1.13 -1.76
CA TYR A 166 8.97 0.32 -1.85
C TYR A 166 9.98 0.71 -2.94
N ALA A 167 11.19 0.18 -2.88
CA ALA A 167 12.25 0.50 -3.85
C ALA A 167 11.90 0.14 -5.30
N GLU A 168 11.40 -1.08 -5.54
CA GLU A 168 11.07 -1.52 -6.91
C GLU A 168 9.83 -0.80 -7.44
N THR A 169 8.82 -0.51 -6.62
CA THR A 169 7.65 0.28 -7.05
C THR A 169 8.01 1.72 -7.32
N ILE A 170 8.92 2.36 -6.57
CA ILE A 170 9.42 3.71 -6.91
C ILE A 170 10.01 3.72 -8.32
N LYS A 171 10.84 2.72 -8.65
CA LYS A 171 11.48 2.60 -9.96
C LYS A 171 10.46 2.40 -11.08
N THR A 172 9.55 1.45 -10.91
CA THR A 172 8.55 1.16 -11.95
C THR A 172 7.54 2.29 -12.06
N SER A 173 6.97 2.80 -10.96
CA SER A 173 6.03 3.91 -10.99
C SER A 173 6.64 5.18 -11.58
N ALA A 174 7.92 5.47 -11.29
CA ALA A 174 8.61 6.58 -11.94
C ALA A 174 8.67 6.41 -13.47
N GLU A 175 8.93 5.20 -13.98
CA GLU A 175 8.88 4.91 -15.42
C GLU A 175 7.49 5.20 -16.03
N TYR A 176 6.42 4.92 -15.31
CA TYR A 176 5.06 5.18 -15.76
C TYR A 176 4.69 6.68 -15.74
N TRP A 177 4.97 7.36 -14.62
CA TRP A 177 4.52 8.73 -14.37
C TRP A 177 5.42 9.81 -14.96
N ALA A 178 6.71 9.53 -15.17
CA ALA A 178 7.65 10.52 -15.66
C ALA A 178 7.45 10.85 -17.16
N PRO A 179 7.81 12.08 -17.58
CA PRO A 179 7.81 12.45 -18.99
C PRO A 179 8.92 11.73 -19.78
N GLU A 180 8.72 11.61 -21.10
CA GLU A 180 9.67 10.93 -22.00
C GLU A 180 11.07 11.54 -21.98
N ASN A 181 11.18 12.86 -21.79
CA ASN A 181 12.46 13.58 -21.85
C ASN A 181 13.41 13.25 -20.69
N ILE A 182 12.92 12.63 -19.62
CA ILE A 182 13.75 12.15 -18.49
C ILE A 182 13.79 10.61 -18.41
N GLY A 183 13.23 9.91 -19.41
CA GLY A 183 13.29 8.45 -19.54
C GLY A 183 11.99 7.70 -19.20
N GLY A 184 10.90 8.40 -18.91
CA GLY A 184 9.60 7.77 -18.66
C GLY A 184 8.84 7.37 -19.94
N LEU A 185 7.66 6.78 -19.77
CA LEU A 185 6.77 6.38 -20.85
C LEU A 185 5.91 7.53 -21.40
N GLY A 186 5.86 8.67 -20.71
CA GLY A 186 5.05 9.84 -21.10
C GLY A 186 3.53 9.70 -20.86
N TYR A 187 3.01 8.47 -20.80
CA TYR A 187 1.57 8.23 -20.61
C TYR A 187 1.03 8.79 -19.28
N GLY A 188 1.70 8.49 -18.17
CA GLY A 188 1.30 9.03 -16.86
C GLY A 188 1.46 10.55 -16.79
N ASP A 189 2.54 11.10 -17.36
CA ASP A 189 2.76 12.55 -17.42
C ASP A 189 1.63 13.28 -18.19
N GLU A 190 1.12 12.69 -19.28
CA GLU A 190 -0.04 13.24 -19.99
C GLU A 190 -1.29 13.27 -19.10
N ILE A 191 -1.50 12.25 -18.27
CA ILE A 191 -2.64 12.18 -17.35
C ILE A 191 -2.51 13.27 -16.28
N LEU A 192 -1.34 13.37 -15.62
CA LEU A 192 -1.06 14.40 -14.60
C LEU A 192 -1.29 15.81 -15.14
N ASN A 193 -0.84 16.08 -16.37
CA ASN A 193 -0.96 17.40 -16.99
C ASN A 193 -2.38 17.72 -17.52
N ASN A 194 -3.21 16.71 -17.77
CA ASN A 194 -4.55 16.90 -18.31
C ASN A 194 -5.66 16.89 -17.25
N ASN A 195 -5.49 16.14 -16.15
CA ASN A 195 -6.50 16.05 -15.09
C ASN A 195 -6.52 17.34 -14.24
N LYS A 196 -7.72 17.92 -14.04
CA LYS A 196 -7.89 19.17 -13.27
C LYS A 196 -7.87 18.97 -11.76
N MET A 197 -8.14 17.77 -11.26
CA MET A 197 -8.07 17.45 -9.83
C MET A 197 -6.64 17.24 -9.33
N LEU A 198 -5.77 16.68 -10.18
CA LEU A 198 -4.36 16.40 -9.88
C LEU A 198 -3.46 17.65 -9.99
N LYS A 199 -3.98 18.72 -10.60
CA LYS A 199 -3.24 19.93 -10.98
C LYS A 199 -2.68 20.79 -9.85
N SER A 200 -2.98 20.50 -8.58
CA SER A 200 -2.64 21.45 -7.52
C SER A 200 -1.22 21.33 -6.99
N ASP A 201 -0.58 20.15 -6.94
CA ASP A 201 0.83 20.00 -6.50
C ASP A 201 1.50 18.65 -6.91
N SER A 202 0.80 17.76 -7.64
CA SER A 202 1.32 16.42 -7.97
C SER A 202 2.33 16.47 -9.12
N ASN A 203 3.58 16.08 -8.86
CA ASN A 203 4.58 15.79 -9.88
C ASN A 203 4.84 14.28 -9.93
N TRP A 204 5.48 13.79 -10.99
CA TRP A 204 5.70 12.35 -11.14
C TRP A 204 6.48 11.74 -9.96
N GLN A 205 7.36 12.50 -9.30
CA GLN A 205 8.07 12.03 -8.10
C GLN A 205 7.11 11.81 -6.94
N SER A 206 6.22 12.76 -6.65
CA SER A 206 5.28 12.62 -5.55
C SER A 206 4.31 11.46 -5.75
N VAL A 207 3.88 11.24 -6.99
CA VAL A 207 2.97 10.14 -7.33
C VAL A 207 3.70 8.79 -7.24
N ALA A 208 4.91 8.69 -7.79
CA ALA A 208 5.73 7.49 -7.64
C ALA A 208 6.03 7.19 -6.17
N GLU A 209 6.24 8.22 -5.34
CA GLU A 209 6.36 8.07 -3.90
C GLU A 209 5.09 7.51 -3.27
N THR A 210 3.93 8.08 -3.58
CA THR A 210 2.63 7.61 -3.05
C THR A 210 2.40 6.14 -3.40
N ASP A 211 2.67 5.71 -4.63
CA ASP A 211 2.58 4.31 -5.06
C ASP A 211 3.48 3.40 -4.21
N GLY A 212 4.75 3.80 -4.04
CA GLY A 212 5.72 3.06 -3.23
C GLY A 212 5.31 2.97 -1.76
N GLN A 213 4.82 4.07 -1.18
CA GLN A 213 4.35 4.11 0.20
C GLN A 213 3.14 3.19 0.41
N ALA A 214 2.17 3.23 -0.51
CA ALA A 214 0.93 2.50 -0.38
C ALA A 214 1.14 0.98 -0.51
N ILE A 215 1.97 0.53 -1.47
CA ILE A 215 2.27 -0.91 -1.63
C ILE A 215 3.07 -1.46 -0.44
N ALA A 216 4.03 -0.69 0.08
CA ALA A 216 4.84 -1.08 1.22
C ALA A 216 4.00 -1.09 2.51
N THR A 217 3.11 -0.11 2.69
CA THR A 217 2.14 -0.06 3.79
C THR A 217 1.21 -1.27 3.75
N GLY A 218 0.65 -1.59 2.58
CA GLY A 218 -0.18 -2.78 2.39
C GLY A 218 0.58 -4.04 2.78
N MET A 219 1.83 -4.18 2.34
CA MET A 219 2.64 -5.35 2.69
C MET A 219 2.98 -5.42 4.18
N ILE A 220 3.28 -4.30 4.84
CA ILE A 220 3.47 -4.24 6.29
C ILE A 220 2.17 -4.64 7.00
N GLY A 221 1.02 -4.18 6.53
CA GLY A 221 -0.29 -4.56 7.06
C GLY A 221 -0.54 -6.08 6.98
N LEU A 222 -0.17 -6.71 5.86
CA LEU A 222 -0.22 -8.17 5.70
C LEU A 222 0.77 -8.90 6.62
N ALA A 223 2.03 -8.45 6.67
CA ALA A 223 3.10 -9.08 7.44
C ALA A 223 2.93 -8.92 8.96
N ALA A 224 2.32 -7.81 9.39
CA ALA A 224 2.06 -7.50 10.79
C ALA A 224 0.80 -8.20 11.34
N TYR A 225 0.21 -9.12 10.57
CA TYR A 225 -0.90 -9.95 11.03
C TYR A 225 -0.47 -10.81 12.24
N GLY A 226 -0.83 -10.32 13.42
CA GLY A 226 -0.37 -10.79 14.73
C GLY A 226 -0.21 -9.63 15.71
N ALA A 227 0.72 -8.71 15.43
CA ALA A 227 0.95 -7.52 16.26
C ALA A 227 -0.02 -6.37 15.95
N TRP A 228 -0.45 -6.26 14.68
CA TRP A 228 -1.34 -5.22 14.17
C TRP A 228 -2.57 -5.79 13.45
N GLY A 229 -2.78 -7.12 13.50
CA GLY A 229 -3.80 -7.82 12.71
C GLY A 229 -5.22 -7.27 12.89
N VAL A 230 -5.58 -6.74 14.06
CA VAL A 230 -6.89 -6.10 14.26
C VAL A 230 -7.01 -4.77 13.50
N MET A 231 -5.90 -4.08 13.25
CA MET A 231 -5.86 -2.79 12.57
C MET A 231 -5.88 -2.92 11.05
N PHE A 232 -5.43 -4.04 10.48
CA PHE A 232 -5.39 -4.20 9.02
C PHE A 232 -6.35 -5.27 8.49
N GLY A 233 -6.93 -6.15 9.31
CA GLY A 233 -7.96 -7.10 8.89
C GLY A 233 -7.68 -8.56 9.31
N PRO A 234 -8.64 -9.47 9.12
CA PRO A 234 -8.58 -10.82 9.69
C PRO A 234 -7.56 -11.76 9.01
N ALA A 235 -7.21 -12.83 9.72
CA ALA A 235 -6.25 -13.88 9.31
C ALA A 235 -6.48 -14.42 7.91
N GLY A 236 -7.76 -14.64 7.59
CA GLY A 236 -8.16 -15.25 6.34
C GLY A 236 -7.73 -14.42 5.13
N PHE A 237 -7.61 -13.10 5.29
CA PHE A 237 -7.12 -12.20 4.25
C PHE A 237 -5.59 -12.31 4.10
N ALA A 238 -4.85 -12.13 5.20
CA ALA A 238 -3.38 -12.04 5.17
C ALA A 238 -2.66 -13.31 4.67
N LEU A 239 -3.28 -14.49 4.81
CA LEU A 239 -2.65 -15.79 4.52
C LEU A 239 -2.88 -16.32 3.09
N THR A 240 -3.30 -15.48 2.15
CA THR A 240 -3.64 -15.92 0.78
C THR A 240 -2.77 -15.24 -0.28
N GLY A 241 -2.44 -15.92 -1.38
CA GLY A 241 -1.79 -15.27 -2.54
C GLY A 241 -2.67 -14.17 -3.17
N ALA A 242 -3.97 -14.22 -2.90
CA ALA A 242 -4.96 -13.23 -3.29
C ALA A 242 -4.79 -11.88 -2.59
N SER A 243 -4.31 -11.84 -1.35
CA SER A 243 -4.08 -10.56 -0.65
C SER A 243 -2.89 -9.78 -1.20
N LEU A 244 -1.88 -10.48 -1.73
CA LEU A 244 -0.77 -9.85 -2.45
C LEU A 244 -1.28 -9.12 -3.71
N LEU A 245 -2.12 -9.81 -4.50
CA LEU A 245 -2.75 -9.22 -5.68
C LEU A 245 -3.74 -8.11 -5.31
N TRP A 246 -4.45 -8.26 -4.17
CA TRP A 246 -5.31 -7.20 -3.64
C TRP A 246 -4.53 -5.92 -3.36
N VAL A 247 -3.42 -6.01 -2.62
CA VAL A 247 -2.55 -4.85 -2.34
C VAL A 247 -2.12 -4.18 -3.65
N VAL A 248 -1.66 -4.95 -4.63
CA VAL A 248 -1.20 -4.42 -5.91
C VAL A 248 -2.33 -3.71 -6.67
N GLY A 249 -3.52 -4.32 -6.74
CA GLY A 249 -4.66 -3.75 -7.47
C GLY A 249 -5.28 -2.53 -6.79
N GLU A 250 -5.38 -2.52 -5.46
CA GLU A 250 -5.92 -1.41 -4.69
C GLU A 250 -5.01 -0.18 -4.78
N VAL A 251 -3.69 -0.40 -4.70
CA VAL A 251 -2.72 0.68 -4.87
C VAL A 251 -2.80 1.23 -6.29
N ALA A 252 -2.86 0.38 -7.32
CA ALA A 252 -3.04 0.81 -8.70
C ALA A 252 -4.33 1.63 -8.91
N LEU A 253 -5.44 1.23 -8.27
CA LEU A 253 -6.68 1.99 -8.33
C LEU A 253 -6.56 3.34 -7.63
N SER A 254 -5.98 3.39 -6.43
CA SER A 254 -5.73 4.63 -5.71
C SER A 254 -4.87 5.59 -6.53
N SER A 255 -3.81 5.08 -7.18
CA SER A 255 -2.95 5.85 -8.07
C SER A 255 -3.70 6.35 -9.31
N ALA A 256 -4.62 5.55 -9.86
CA ALA A 256 -5.43 5.98 -11.00
C ALA A 256 -6.40 7.12 -10.64
N MET A 257 -6.84 7.19 -9.38
CA MET A 257 -7.78 8.19 -8.90
C MET A 257 -7.12 9.49 -8.44
N TRP A 258 -5.97 9.37 -7.77
CA TRP A 258 -5.37 10.46 -6.99
C TRP A 258 -3.91 10.76 -7.38
N GLY A 259 -3.30 9.89 -8.18
CA GLY A 259 -1.95 10.05 -8.70
C GLY A 259 -1.92 11.06 -9.82
#